data_AF-A0A812P3V6-F1
#
_entry.id   AF-A0A812P3V6-F1
#
_cell.length_a   1.000
_cell.length_b   1.000
_cell.length_c   1.000
_cell.angle_alpha   90.00
_cell.angle_beta   90.00
_cell.angle_gamma   90.00
#
_symmetry.space_group_name_H-M   'P 1'
#
loop_
_entity.id
_entity.type
_entity.pdbx_description
1 polymer ?
#
loop_
_entity_poly.entity_id
_entity_poly.type
_entity_poly.pdbx_seq_one_letter_code
_entity_poly.pdbx_strand_id
1 'polypeptide(L)'
;MPLPAPVTATAVERSAGQMGRAAVAAMQGLRPSFEDSHVLDQSLGICGVFDGHLGDEAAAFCAERLPHHISTADDDEGLLQAFVACDAELRHALPKGCEAGTTATVAKIQQNGSDVLHLLVASCGDSRALLWRKSSDTIECTRDHRPGDKSERERIVAAGGEVNDDFDPPRIDGTLACSRALGDYGFKQGPGAATEQKVTCMPEVYHWTAQRGDWLILACDGIWDTLSNEQVVQHVCKASKDLGDTVAGVLRLCIDKEADDNLTLVAVELGSVPLSEPSTTVSAGDFLKAKDPAVLDQYASFCLRFGFAIRREMQPKAPPKAVLTSTERAPAVPRFAKNGGYSAAPAANGRLVNEPAPPAAHTPLVVVGPSGVGKGTLIQKIMDTFPGQFGFAVSHTTRKPRPGEVHGKSYWFVELEEMKKEVATPGRFLEHASVHGNLYGTSQAALDTVRDKGQICILDVDVQGARLIKEVHSEFNY
;
A
#
# COMPACT_ATOMS: atom_id res chain seq x y z
N MET A 1 -27.82 -3.83 -7.54
CA MET A 1 -28.66 -2.69 -7.98
C MET A 1 -28.13 -1.43 -7.34
N PRO A 2 -28.19 -0.28 -8.04
CA PRO A 2 -27.80 1.01 -7.46
C PRO A 2 -28.61 1.35 -6.21
N LEU A 3 -28.02 2.16 -5.33
CA LEU A 3 -28.71 2.75 -4.20
C LEU A 3 -29.77 3.77 -4.68
N PRO A 4 -30.84 4.00 -3.90
CA PRO A 4 -31.86 4.98 -4.25
C PRO A 4 -31.39 6.44 -4.11
N ALA A 5 -30.23 6.67 -3.48
CA ALA A 5 -29.58 7.98 -3.36
C ALA A 5 -28.06 7.78 -3.16
N PRO A 6 -27.22 8.72 -3.61
CA PRO A 6 -25.78 8.57 -3.51
C PRO A 6 -25.28 8.73 -2.07
N VAL A 7 -24.27 7.96 -1.71
CA VAL A 7 -23.47 8.16 -0.51
C VAL A 7 -22.42 9.23 -0.81
N THR A 8 -22.77 10.48 -0.52
CA THR A 8 -21.91 11.65 -0.80
C THR A 8 -20.93 11.99 0.32
N ALA A 9 -20.76 11.11 1.31
CA ALA A 9 -19.66 11.26 2.25
C ALA A 9 -18.35 11.27 1.47
N THR A 10 -17.46 12.21 1.77
CA THR A 10 -16.21 12.38 1.05
C THR A 10 -15.06 12.21 2.02
N ALA A 11 -14.22 11.22 1.78
CA ALA A 11 -12.94 11.12 2.46
C ALA A 11 -11.89 11.89 1.67
N VAL A 12 -11.04 12.64 2.36
CA VAL A 12 -9.93 13.39 1.76
C VAL A 12 -8.68 13.12 2.57
N GLU A 13 -7.70 12.51 1.91
CA GLU A 13 -6.35 12.31 2.39
C GLU A 13 -5.44 13.40 1.82
N ARG A 14 -4.55 13.96 2.64
CA ARG A 14 -3.53 14.92 2.23
C ARG A 14 -2.17 14.44 2.67
N SER A 15 -1.18 14.55 1.79
CA SER A 15 0.20 14.19 2.09
C SER A 15 1.16 15.10 1.33
N ALA A 16 2.33 15.37 1.88
CA ALA A 16 3.36 16.16 1.23
C ALA A 16 4.72 15.53 1.51
N GLY A 17 5.58 15.45 0.50
CA GLY A 17 6.88 14.79 0.62
C GLY A 17 7.65 14.78 -0.71
N GLN A 18 8.33 13.68 -1.01
CA GLN A 18 9.26 13.61 -2.15
C GLN A 18 8.57 13.78 -3.52
N MET A 19 7.33 13.35 -3.66
CA MET A 19 6.56 13.52 -4.89
C MET A 19 6.11 14.98 -5.08
N GLY A 20 5.93 15.70 -3.98
CA GLY A 20 5.33 17.03 -3.93
C GLY A 20 4.10 17.06 -3.02
N ARG A 21 3.21 18.03 -3.24
CA ARG A 21 1.94 18.13 -2.49
C ARG A 21 0.90 17.25 -3.15
N ALA A 22 0.24 16.41 -2.36
CA ALA A 22 -0.72 15.46 -2.89
C ALA A 22 -2.00 15.42 -2.05
N ALA A 23 -3.10 15.11 -2.72
CA ALA A 23 -4.33 14.72 -2.05
C ALA A 23 -5.04 13.61 -2.82
N VAL A 24 -5.83 12.84 -2.09
CA VAL A 24 -6.79 11.89 -2.62
C VAL A 24 -8.17 12.27 -2.11
N ALA A 25 -9.20 12.22 -2.95
CA ALA A 25 -10.57 12.16 -2.49
C ALA A 25 -11.26 10.90 -2.99
N ALA A 26 -12.11 10.34 -2.13
CA ALA A 26 -12.92 9.16 -2.40
C ALA A 26 -14.38 9.41 -2.02
N MET A 27 -15.31 8.82 -2.77
CA MET A 27 -16.75 8.87 -2.53
C MET A 27 -17.42 7.63 -3.14
N GLN A 28 -18.38 7.04 -2.42
CA GLN A 28 -19.07 5.84 -2.89
C GLN A 28 -20.08 6.10 -4.02
N GLY A 29 -20.78 7.24 -3.99
CA GLY A 29 -21.76 7.54 -5.03
C GLY A 29 -22.97 6.59 -4.95
N LEU A 30 -23.50 6.19 -6.11
CA LEU A 30 -24.73 5.38 -6.22
C LEU A 30 -24.50 3.87 -6.12
N ARG A 31 -23.25 3.39 -6.16
CA ARG A 31 -22.97 1.96 -6.09
C ARG A 31 -23.38 1.37 -4.73
N PRO A 32 -23.84 0.11 -4.70
CA PRO A 32 -24.25 -0.57 -3.46
C PRO A 32 -23.10 -0.83 -2.48
N SER A 33 -21.87 -0.77 -2.95
CA SER A 33 -20.61 -0.94 -2.23
C SER A 33 -19.61 0.11 -2.70
N PHE A 34 -18.58 0.36 -1.89
CA PHE A 34 -17.40 1.13 -2.28
C PHE A 34 -16.23 0.16 -2.45
N GLU A 35 -15.79 -0.06 -3.69
CA GLU A 35 -14.84 -1.09 -4.08
C GLU A 35 -13.46 -0.53 -4.47
N ASP A 36 -13.36 0.78 -4.74
CA ASP A 36 -12.08 1.44 -5.01
C ASP A 36 -11.09 1.34 -3.85
N SER A 37 -9.80 1.42 -4.19
CA SER A 37 -8.69 1.69 -3.28
C SER A 37 -7.67 2.64 -3.93
N HIS A 38 -6.76 3.19 -3.13
CA HIS A 38 -5.70 4.06 -3.62
C HIS A 38 -4.39 3.82 -2.86
N VAL A 39 -3.29 4.28 -3.45
CA VAL A 39 -2.00 4.42 -2.77
C VAL A 39 -1.51 5.85 -2.93
N LEU A 40 -1.00 6.43 -1.83
CA LEU A 40 -0.28 7.70 -1.83
C LEU A 40 0.93 7.59 -0.89
N ASP A 41 2.02 6.99 -1.39
CA ASP A 41 3.23 6.72 -0.60
C ASP A 41 4.36 7.70 -0.94
N GLN A 42 4.50 8.73 -0.11
CA GLN A 42 5.57 9.72 -0.22
C GLN A 42 6.95 9.16 0.10
N SER A 43 7.09 7.99 0.71
CA SER A 43 8.39 7.37 1.03
C SER A 43 8.91 6.50 -0.12
N LEU A 44 8.00 5.83 -0.84
CA LEU A 44 8.32 5.05 -2.03
C LEU A 44 8.27 5.89 -3.32
N GLY A 45 7.62 7.05 -3.27
CA GLY A 45 7.45 7.91 -4.44
C GLY A 45 6.41 7.31 -5.39
N ILE A 46 5.41 6.63 -4.83
CA ILE A 46 4.41 5.88 -5.58
C ILE A 46 3.03 6.41 -5.25
N CYS A 47 2.22 6.64 -6.28
CA CYS A 47 0.80 6.94 -6.14
C CYS A 47 -0.02 6.15 -7.16
N GLY A 48 -1.30 5.91 -6.88
CA GLY A 48 -2.12 5.06 -7.74
C GLY A 48 -3.57 4.93 -7.32
N VAL A 49 -4.41 4.51 -8.28
CA VAL A 49 -5.83 4.20 -8.10
C VAL A 49 -6.09 2.76 -8.54
N PHE A 50 -6.95 2.09 -7.79
CA PHE A 50 -7.38 0.71 -7.98
C PHE A 50 -8.90 0.71 -7.95
N ASP A 51 -9.52 0.55 -9.11
CA ASP A 51 -10.97 0.48 -9.26
C ASP A 51 -11.39 -0.99 -9.19
N GLY A 52 -12.05 -1.35 -8.09
CA GLY A 52 -12.39 -2.73 -7.77
C GLY A 52 -13.76 -3.12 -8.30
N HIS A 53 -13.92 -4.38 -8.68
CA HIS A 53 -15.20 -4.93 -9.09
C HIS A 53 -15.42 -6.33 -8.56
N LEU A 54 -16.71 -6.66 -8.33
CA LEU A 54 -17.14 -7.93 -7.72
C LEU A 54 -16.61 -8.12 -6.29
N GLY A 55 -16.33 -7.01 -5.60
CA GLY A 55 -15.73 -6.97 -4.27
C GLY A 55 -14.53 -6.03 -4.19
N ASP A 56 -14.21 -5.57 -2.98
CA ASP A 56 -13.09 -4.66 -2.72
C ASP A 56 -11.79 -5.41 -2.39
N GLU A 57 -11.82 -6.75 -2.35
CA GLU A 57 -10.70 -7.60 -1.94
C GLU A 57 -9.47 -7.43 -2.84
N ALA A 58 -9.65 -7.44 -4.16
CA ALA A 58 -8.56 -7.31 -5.12
C ALA A 58 -7.95 -5.91 -5.07
N ALA A 59 -8.78 -4.86 -5.11
CA ALA A 59 -8.32 -3.47 -5.02
C ALA A 59 -7.56 -3.20 -3.71
N ALA A 60 -8.09 -3.67 -2.58
CA ALA A 60 -7.45 -3.49 -1.27
C ALA A 60 -6.10 -4.23 -1.19
N PHE A 61 -6.03 -5.47 -1.71
CA PHE A 61 -4.78 -6.24 -1.75
C PHE A 61 -3.73 -5.56 -2.65
N CYS A 62 -4.12 -5.17 -3.86
CA CYS A 62 -3.21 -4.56 -4.82
C CYS A 62 -2.70 -3.19 -4.34
N ALA A 63 -3.56 -2.38 -3.71
CA ALA A 63 -3.14 -1.11 -3.10
C ALA A 63 -2.08 -1.28 -2.01
N GLU A 64 -2.12 -2.38 -1.26
CA GLU A 64 -1.12 -2.69 -0.22
C GLU A 64 0.17 -3.30 -0.83
N ARG A 65 0.03 -4.20 -1.80
CA ARG A 65 1.13 -5.07 -2.25
C ARG A 65 1.87 -4.57 -3.48
N LEU A 66 1.16 -4.06 -4.48
CA LEU A 66 1.76 -3.64 -5.76
C LEU A 66 2.84 -2.55 -5.60
N PRO A 67 2.69 -1.54 -4.71
CA PRO A 67 3.72 -0.51 -4.51
C PRO A 67 5.08 -1.08 -4.10
N HIS A 68 5.09 -2.19 -3.33
CA HIS A 68 6.33 -2.82 -2.87
C HIS A 68 7.06 -3.47 -4.05
N HIS A 69 6.34 -4.19 -4.90
CA HIS A 69 6.90 -4.78 -6.12
C HIS A 69 7.41 -3.70 -7.10
N ILE A 70 6.66 -2.59 -7.23
CA ILE A 70 7.05 -1.46 -8.09
C ILE A 70 8.25 -0.69 -7.54
N SER A 71 8.41 -0.60 -6.20
CA SER A 71 9.50 0.16 -5.60
C SER A 71 10.87 -0.29 -6.09
N THR A 72 11.03 -1.59 -6.38
CA THR A 72 12.25 -2.21 -6.90
C THR A 72 12.35 -2.25 -8.43
N ALA A 73 11.32 -1.79 -9.15
CA ALA A 73 11.31 -1.78 -10.62
C ALA A 73 11.96 -0.51 -11.17
N ASP A 74 13.06 -0.65 -11.92
CA ASP A 74 13.81 0.48 -12.49
C ASP A 74 13.65 0.62 -14.01
N ASP A 75 12.95 -0.33 -14.64
CA ASP A 75 12.68 -0.37 -16.07
C ASP A 75 11.31 -1.00 -16.38
N ASP A 76 10.98 -1.08 -17.67
CA ASP A 76 9.72 -1.65 -18.16
C ASP A 76 9.54 -3.09 -17.69
N GLU A 77 10.59 -3.92 -17.83
CA GLU A 77 10.52 -5.33 -17.46
C GLU A 77 10.26 -5.50 -15.97
N GLY A 78 10.91 -4.70 -15.11
CA GLY A 78 10.66 -4.67 -13.69
C GLY A 78 9.20 -4.33 -13.35
N LEU A 79 8.60 -3.37 -14.06
CA LEU A 79 7.18 -3.02 -13.85
C LEU A 79 6.24 -4.13 -14.33
N LEU A 80 6.52 -4.75 -15.48
CA LEU A 80 5.74 -5.89 -15.98
C LEU A 80 5.79 -7.06 -14.99
N GLN A 81 6.99 -7.39 -14.48
CA GLN A 81 7.16 -8.44 -13.47
C GLN A 81 6.50 -8.10 -12.13
N ALA A 82 6.49 -6.82 -11.73
CA ALA A 82 5.81 -6.38 -10.52
C ALA A 82 4.29 -6.66 -10.56
N PHE A 83 3.66 -6.42 -11.71
CA PHE A 83 2.23 -6.73 -11.91
C PHE A 83 1.97 -8.25 -11.91
N VAL A 84 2.81 -9.03 -12.61
CA VAL A 84 2.68 -10.50 -12.62
C VAL A 84 2.87 -11.09 -11.22
N ALA A 85 3.87 -10.63 -10.48
CA ALA A 85 4.13 -11.07 -9.11
C ALA A 85 2.96 -10.72 -8.18
N CYS A 86 2.43 -9.50 -8.26
CA CYS A 86 1.27 -9.08 -7.48
C CYS A 86 0.01 -9.90 -7.84
N ASP A 87 -0.26 -10.14 -9.12
CA ASP A 87 -1.41 -10.94 -9.58
C ASP A 87 -1.29 -12.41 -9.15
N ALA A 88 -0.08 -12.96 -9.10
CA ALA A 88 0.17 -14.30 -8.58
C ALA A 88 -0.05 -14.39 -7.07
N GLU A 89 0.44 -13.41 -6.30
CA GLU A 89 0.19 -13.34 -4.84
C GLU A 89 -1.31 -13.18 -4.55
N LEU A 90 -2.00 -12.31 -5.29
CA LEU A 90 -3.43 -12.07 -5.15
C LEU A 90 -4.24 -13.37 -5.33
N ARG A 91 -3.86 -14.22 -6.29
CA ARG A 91 -4.56 -15.50 -6.55
C ARG A 91 -4.57 -16.42 -5.35
N HIS A 92 -3.52 -16.36 -4.53
CA HIS A 92 -3.40 -17.14 -3.29
C HIS A 92 -4.06 -16.46 -2.09
N ALA A 93 -4.16 -15.13 -2.12
CA ALA A 93 -4.74 -14.33 -1.05
C ALA A 93 -6.28 -14.31 -1.10
N LEU A 94 -6.88 -14.28 -2.30
CA LEU A 94 -8.33 -14.18 -2.45
C LEU A 94 -9.07 -15.36 -1.78
N PRO A 95 -10.24 -15.12 -1.18
CA PRO A 95 -11.11 -16.19 -0.70
C PRO A 95 -11.44 -17.18 -1.82
N LYS A 96 -11.61 -18.46 -1.46
CA LYS A 96 -11.95 -19.49 -2.45
C LYS A 96 -13.28 -19.14 -3.14
N GLY A 97 -13.25 -19.05 -4.47
CA GLY A 97 -14.40 -18.70 -5.30
C GLY A 97 -14.71 -17.20 -5.37
N CYS A 98 -13.83 -16.35 -4.83
CA CYS A 98 -13.86 -14.92 -5.08
C CYS A 98 -13.33 -14.64 -6.49
N GLU A 99 -14.13 -13.94 -7.27
CA GLU A 99 -13.79 -13.48 -8.63
C GLU A 99 -13.57 -11.96 -8.65
N ALA A 100 -13.24 -11.36 -7.50
CA ALA A 100 -12.93 -9.94 -7.44
C ALA A 100 -11.74 -9.61 -8.34
N GLY A 101 -11.84 -8.50 -9.03
CA GLY A 101 -10.79 -7.93 -9.85
C GLY A 101 -10.59 -6.45 -9.54
N THR A 102 -9.51 -5.90 -10.09
CA THR A 102 -9.25 -4.47 -9.96
C THR A 102 -8.45 -3.97 -11.16
N THR A 103 -8.75 -2.76 -11.59
CA THR A 103 -7.80 -1.96 -12.37
C THR A 103 -6.59 -1.62 -11.50
N ALA A 104 -5.50 -1.18 -12.13
CA ALA A 104 -4.39 -0.56 -11.44
C ALA A 104 -3.73 0.47 -12.36
N THR A 105 -3.90 1.74 -12.02
CA THR A 105 -3.16 2.84 -12.66
C THR A 105 -2.26 3.47 -11.61
N VAL A 106 -0.95 3.31 -11.80
CA VAL A 106 0.07 3.62 -10.79
C VAL A 106 1.22 4.40 -11.42
N ALA A 107 1.87 5.24 -10.63
CA ALA A 107 3.03 6.01 -11.05
C ALA A 107 4.14 5.96 -9.99
N LYS A 108 5.36 5.63 -10.42
CA LYS A 108 6.60 5.80 -9.66
C LYS A 108 7.27 7.09 -10.09
N ILE A 109 7.52 7.99 -9.14
CA ILE A 109 8.09 9.32 -9.35
C ILE A 109 9.51 9.30 -8.80
N GLN A 110 10.49 9.49 -9.69
CA GLN A 110 11.90 9.51 -9.35
C GLN A 110 12.47 10.92 -9.58
N GLN A 111 13.23 11.40 -8.61
CA GLN A 111 13.95 12.67 -8.70
C GLN A 111 15.45 12.42 -8.80
N ASN A 112 16.07 12.89 -9.89
CA ASN A 112 17.50 12.69 -10.15
C ASN A 112 18.35 13.92 -9.76
N GLY A 113 18.06 14.55 -8.62
CA GLY A 113 18.80 15.71 -8.10
C GLY A 113 18.66 17.01 -8.92
N SER A 114 17.91 16.99 -10.03
CA SER A 114 17.51 18.15 -10.81
C SER A 114 16.07 18.56 -10.49
N ASP A 115 15.61 19.70 -11.04
CA ASP A 115 14.19 20.11 -11.02
C ASP A 115 13.31 19.24 -11.96
N VAL A 116 13.90 18.24 -12.62
CA VAL A 116 13.23 17.31 -13.52
C VAL A 116 12.84 16.05 -12.76
N LEU A 117 11.58 15.66 -12.90
CA LEU A 117 11.03 14.43 -12.35
C LEU A 117 10.79 13.44 -13.48
N HIS A 118 11.21 12.20 -13.26
CA HIS A 118 10.94 11.07 -14.14
C HIS A 118 9.77 10.28 -13.58
N LEU A 119 8.73 10.09 -14.40
CA LEU A 119 7.52 9.38 -14.03
C LEU A 119 7.47 8.10 -14.85
N LEU A 120 7.57 6.95 -14.18
CA LEU A 120 7.22 5.67 -14.76
C LEU A 120 5.77 5.37 -14.40
N VAL A 121 4.89 5.37 -15.39
CA VAL A 121 3.45 5.16 -15.21
C VAL A 121 3.06 3.83 -15.81
N ALA A 122 2.35 3.01 -15.05
CA ALA A 122 1.82 1.72 -15.50
C ALA A 122 0.29 1.75 -15.37
N SER A 123 -0.41 1.48 -16.47
CA SER A 123 -1.88 1.42 -16.49
C SER A 123 -2.37 0.04 -16.91
N CYS A 124 -3.21 -0.57 -16.08
CA CYS A 124 -3.87 -1.85 -16.31
C CYS A 124 -5.36 -1.67 -16.05
N GLY A 125 -6.14 -1.55 -17.12
CA GLY A 125 -7.59 -1.31 -17.07
C GLY A 125 -7.98 0.06 -17.60
N ASP A 126 -9.13 0.56 -17.16
CA ASP A 126 -9.84 1.75 -17.64
C ASP A 126 -9.87 2.91 -16.63
N SER A 127 -9.20 2.76 -15.49
CA SER A 127 -8.68 3.92 -14.76
C SER A 127 -7.61 4.63 -15.59
N ARG A 128 -7.43 5.94 -15.37
CA ARG A 128 -6.55 6.78 -16.21
C ARG A 128 -5.63 7.66 -15.39
N ALA A 129 -4.39 7.79 -15.85
CA ALA A 129 -3.43 8.77 -15.39
C ALA A 129 -3.25 9.88 -16.42
N LEU A 130 -3.02 11.10 -15.93
CA LEU A 130 -2.86 12.31 -16.71
C LEU A 130 -1.72 13.15 -16.12
N LEU A 131 -0.81 13.61 -16.98
CA LEU A 131 0.19 14.63 -16.67
C LEU A 131 -0.19 15.93 -17.38
N TRP A 132 -0.42 16.99 -16.59
CA TRP A 132 -0.55 18.35 -17.10
C TRP A 132 0.73 19.14 -16.88
N ARG A 133 1.31 19.63 -17.97
CA ARG A 133 2.52 20.46 -17.95
C ARG A 133 2.14 21.93 -17.92
N LYS A 134 2.43 22.59 -16.80
CA LYS A 134 2.02 23.97 -16.53
C LYS A 134 2.65 24.96 -17.50
N SER A 135 3.91 24.72 -17.90
CA SER A 135 4.68 25.62 -18.76
C SER A 135 4.17 25.67 -20.20
N SER A 136 3.66 24.54 -20.72
CA SER A 136 3.17 24.40 -22.10
C SER A 136 1.65 24.31 -22.21
N ASP A 137 0.93 24.22 -21.09
CA ASP A 137 -0.52 23.92 -21.02
C ASP A 137 -0.89 22.65 -21.80
N THR A 138 -0.03 21.63 -21.77
CA THR A 138 -0.24 20.36 -22.48
C THR A 138 -0.68 19.25 -21.54
N ILE A 139 -1.54 18.38 -22.05
CA ILE A 139 -2.04 17.18 -21.36
C ILE A 139 -1.46 15.95 -22.06
N GLU A 140 -0.91 15.05 -21.28
CA GLU A 140 -0.53 13.69 -21.68
C GLU A 140 -1.29 12.71 -20.79
N CYS A 141 -1.83 11.61 -21.33
CA CYS A 141 -2.60 10.65 -20.55
C CYS A 141 -2.39 9.22 -21.03
N THR A 142 -2.64 8.27 -20.13
CA THR A 142 -2.69 6.84 -20.46
C THR A 142 -3.90 6.55 -21.34
N ARG A 143 -3.83 5.45 -22.09
CA ARG A 143 -4.98 4.88 -22.80
C ARG A 143 -5.75 3.95 -21.86
N ASP A 144 -7.07 4.02 -21.91
CA ASP A 144 -7.94 3.09 -21.20
C ASP A 144 -7.98 1.75 -21.95
N HIS A 145 -8.08 0.65 -21.21
CA HIS A 145 -8.13 -0.69 -21.79
C HIS A 145 -9.55 -1.24 -21.80
N ARG A 146 -10.27 -1.03 -22.91
CA ARG A 146 -11.65 -1.51 -23.06
C ARG A 146 -11.70 -2.73 -24.01
N PRO A 147 -12.63 -3.68 -23.85
CA PRO A 147 -12.77 -4.84 -24.73
C PRO A 147 -13.00 -4.49 -26.21
N GLY A 148 -13.58 -3.32 -26.48
CA GLY A 148 -13.82 -2.82 -27.84
C GLY A 148 -12.56 -2.44 -28.61
N ASP A 149 -11.44 -2.16 -27.91
CA ASP A 149 -10.19 -1.76 -28.53
C ASP A 149 -9.62 -2.87 -29.42
N LYS A 150 -9.05 -2.49 -30.56
CA LYS A 150 -8.60 -3.47 -31.58
C LYS A 150 -7.65 -4.54 -31.02
N SER A 151 -6.57 -4.14 -30.34
CA SER A 151 -5.59 -5.08 -29.78
C SER A 151 -6.17 -5.95 -28.67
N GLU A 152 -7.04 -5.36 -27.83
CA GLU A 152 -7.67 -6.06 -26.72
C GLU A 152 -8.67 -7.10 -27.24
N ARG A 153 -9.51 -6.72 -28.21
CA ARG A 153 -10.45 -7.62 -28.90
C ARG A 153 -9.73 -8.78 -29.58
N GLU A 154 -8.65 -8.51 -30.30
CA GLU A 154 -7.84 -9.53 -30.96
C GLU A 154 -7.29 -10.55 -29.93
N ARG A 155 -6.77 -10.08 -28.80
CA ARG A 155 -6.33 -10.96 -27.70
C ARG A 155 -7.48 -11.77 -27.11
N ILE A 156 -8.61 -11.13 -26.80
CA ILE A 156 -9.79 -11.78 -26.20
C ILE A 156 -10.29 -12.92 -27.10
N VAL A 157 -10.42 -12.67 -28.40
CA VAL A 157 -10.87 -13.67 -29.39
C VAL A 157 -9.83 -14.78 -29.54
N ALA A 158 -8.53 -14.46 -29.59
CA ALA A 158 -7.47 -15.46 -29.65
C ALA A 158 -7.44 -16.37 -28.40
N ALA A 159 -7.81 -15.83 -27.24
CA ALA A 159 -7.98 -16.57 -25.98
C ALA A 159 -9.29 -17.39 -25.90
N GLY A 160 -10.07 -17.44 -26.99
CA GLY A 160 -11.35 -18.17 -27.06
C GLY A 160 -12.51 -17.46 -26.36
N GLY A 161 -12.43 -16.14 -26.19
CA GLY A 161 -13.52 -15.30 -25.71
C GLY A 161 -14.28 -14.60 -26.83
N GLU A 162 -15.33 -13.90 -26.44
CA GLU A 162 -16.12 -13.03 -27.30
C GLU A 162 -16.12 -11.60 -26.74
N VAL A 163 -16.19 -10.60 -27.62
CA VAL A 163 -16.48 -9.23 -27.23
C VAL A 163 -17.91 -8.92 -27.67
N ASN A 164 -18.80 -8.77 -26.70
CA ASN A 164 -20.21 -8.50 -26.92
C ASN A 164 -20.43 -6.98 -27.02
N ASP A 165 -20.80 -6.54 -28.22
CA ASP A 165 -21.06 -5.14 -28.58
C ASP A 165 -22.52 -4.69 -28.30
N ASP A 166 -23.38 -5.56 -27.77
CA ASP A 166 -24.74 -5.19 -27.33
C ASP A 166 -24.73 -4.36 -26.02
N PHE A 167 -23.56 -4.24 -25.39
CA PHE A 167 -23.31 -3.41 -24.22
C PHE A 167 -22.48 -2.18 -24.59
N ASP A 168 -22.71 -1.06 -23.89
CA ASP A 168 -21.90 0.14 -23.97
C ASP A 168 -21.34 0.48 -22.57
N PRO A 169 -20.02 0.34 -22.33
CA PRO A 169 -19.01 -0.18 -23.26
C PRO A 169 -19.14 -1.71 -23.53
N PRO A 170 -18.52 -2.23 -24.61
CA PRO A 170 -18.52 -3.65 -24.93
C PRO A 170 -17.95 -4.53 -23.82
N ARG A 171 -18.47 -5.76 -23.67
CA ARG A 171 -18.12 -6.66 -22.57
C ARG A 171 -17.51 -7.99 -23.03
N ILE A 172 -16.51 -8.48 -22.30
CA ILE A 172 -15.93 -9.82 -22.49
C ILE A 172 -16.97 -10.86 -22.08
N ASP A 173 -17.29 -11.77 -23.01
CA ASP A 173 -18.27 -12.84 -22.83
C ASP A 173 -19.63 -12.33 -22.29
N GLY A 174 -19.98 -11.07 -22.61
CA GLY A 174 -21.20 -10.40 -22.13
C GLY A 174 -21.20 -10.00 -20.64
N THR A 175 -20.04 -10.00 -19.97
CA THR A 175 -19.94 -9.82 -18.51
C THR A 175 -19.04 -8.66 -18.09
N LEU A 176 -17.75 -8.68 -18.44
CA LEU A 176 -16.75 -7.74 -17.91
C LEU A 176 -16.46 -6.60 -18.89
N ALA A 177 -16.55 -5.35 -18.42
CA ALA A 177 -16.37 -4.13 -19.24
C ALA A 177 -14.91 -3.67 -19.37
N CYS A 178 -14.00 -4.27 -18.59
CA CYS A 178 -12.58 -3.96 -18.61
C CYS A 178 -11.80 -5.12 -19.25
N SER A 179 -10.79 -4.81 -20.08
CA SER A 179 -10.00 -5.84 -20.75
C SER A 179 -8.70 -6.21 -20.03
N ARG A 180 -8.26 -5.41 -19.06
CA ARG A 180 -7.06 -5.67 -18.27
C ARG A 180 -7.32 -5.42 -16.80
N ALA A 181 -6.91 -6.34 -15.95
CA ALA A 181 -7.09 -6.25 -14.51
C ALA A 181 -6.19 -7.24 -13.76
N LEU A 182 -5.90 -6.93 -12.50
CA LEU A 182 -5.46 -7.93 -11.52
C LEU A 182 -6.70 -8.63 -10.95
N GLY A 183 -6.59 -9.91 -10.60
CA GLY A 183 -7.74 -10.73 -10.20
C GLY A 183 -8.45 -11.36 -11.40
N ASP A 184 -9.78 -11.41 -11.40
CA ASP A 184 -10.60 -11.92 -12.53
C ASP A 184 -10.18 -13.30 -13.05
N TYR A 185 -9.84 -14.21 -12.14
CA TYR A 185 -9.19 -15.46 -12.54
C TYR A 185 -10.05 -16.35 -13.41
N GLY A 186 -11.39 -16.25 -13.36
CA GLY A 186 -12.29 -16.91 -14.32
C GLY A 186 -11.94 -16.64 -15.79
N PHE A 187 -11.40 -15.46 -16.10
CA PHE A 187 -10.96 -15.06 -17.45
C PHE A 187 -9.49 -15.39 -17.76
N LYS A 188 -8.76 -15.95 -16.78
CA LYS A 188 -7.32 -16.28 -16.82
C LYS A 188 -7.04 -17.78 -16.71
N GLN A 189 -7.93 -18.61 -17.26
CA GLN A 189 -7.81 -20.08 -17.26
C GLN A 189 -7.39 -20.66 -18.62
N GLY A 190 -7.14 -19.80 -19.63
CA GLY A 190 -6.71 -20.23 -20.94
C GLY A 190 -5.26 -20.74 -20.94
N PRO A 191 -4.87 -21.57 -21.91
CA PRO A 191 -3.46 -21.90 -22.11
C PRO A 191 -2.68 -20.63 -22.50
N GLY A 192 -1.41 -20.54 -22.13
CA GLY A 192 -0.52 -19.45 -22.53
C GLY A 192 -0.05 -18.56 -21.37
N ALA A 193 0.67 -17.50 -21.71
CA ALA A 193 1.20 -16.51 -20.78
C ALA A 193 0.10 -15.55 -20.28
N ALA A 194 0.42 -14.76 -19.26
CA ALA A 194 -0.50 -13.73 -18.72
C ALA A 194 -0.93 -12.71 -19.80
N THR A 195 -0.07 -12.42 -20.78
CA THR A 195 -0.32 -11.53 -21.93
C THR A 195 -1.36 -12.08 -22.91
N GLU A 196 -1.67 -13.37 -22.86
CA GLU A 196 -2.50 -14.07 -23.85
C GLU A 196 -3.89 -14.43 -23.31
N GLN A 197 -4.18 -14.13 -22.04
CA GLN A 197 -5.47 -14.41 -21.41
C GLN A 197 -6.57 -13.45 -21.88
N LYS A 198 -7.85 -13.81 -21.70
CA LYS A 198 -8.98 -12.93 -22.05
C LYS A 198 -8.88 -11.59 -21.32
N VAL A 199 -8.64 -11.66 -20.01
CA VAL A 199 -8.24 -10.53 -19.16
C VAL A 199 -6.78 -10.69 -18.80
N THR A 200 -5.96 -9.66 -19.00
CA THR A 200 -4.53 -9.71 -18.69
C THR A 200 -4.18 -8.77 -17.54
N CYS A 201 -3.25 -9.16 -16.67
CA CYS A 201 -2.70 -8.30 -15.62
C CYS A 201 -1.56 -7.40 -16.13
N MET A 202 -1.25 -7.45 -17.43
CA MET A 202 -0.09 -6.77 -17.99
C MET A 202 -0.40 -5.28 -18.23
N PRO A 203 0.35 -4.35 -17.59
CA PRO A 203 0.12 -2.93 -17.79
C PRO A 203 0.67 -2.46 -19.14
N GLU A 204 0.15 -1.34 -19.62
CA GLU A 204 0.84 -0.48 -20.58
C GLU A 204 1.73 0.51 -19.80
N VAL A 205 3.01 0.62 -20.17
CA VAL A 205 4.00 1.42 -19.45
C VAL A 205 4.32 2.70 -20.24
N TYR A 206 4.40 3.81 -19.53
CA TYR A 206 4.68 5.14 -20.07
C TYR A 206 5.84 5.79 -19.30
N HIS A 207 6.67 6.51 -20.04
CA HIS A 207 7.79 7.30 -19.50
C HIS A 207 7.52 8.76 -19.72
N TRP A 208 7.20 9.48 -18.66
CA TRP A 208 6.98 10.91 -18.73
C TRP A 208 8.06 11.68 -18.02
N THR A 209 8.34 12.87 -18.54
CA THR A 209 9.18 13.86 -17.87
C THR A 209 8.31 15.03 -17.45
N ALA A 210 8.49 15.46 -16.20
CA ALA A 210 7.78 16.58 -15.61
C ALA A 210 8.74 17.55 -14.92
N GLN A 211 8.27 18.76 -14.69
CA GLN A 211 8.95 19.79 -13.92
C GLN A 211 8.23 20.07 -12.61
N ARG A 212 8.93 20.71 -11.68
CA ARG A 212 8.31 21.25 -10.48
C ARG A 212 7.12 22.18 -10.83
N GLY A 213 5.97 21.91 -10.25
CA GLY A 213 4.71 22.63 -10.45
C GLY A 213 3.80 22.06 -11.54
N ASP A 214 4.25 21.03 -12.27
CA ASP A 214 3.39 20.20 -13.11
C ASP A 214 2.49 19.31 -12.24
N TRP A 215 1.44 18.75 -12.85
CA TRP A 215 0.42 17.99 -12.12
C TRP A 215 0.26 16.58 -12.67
N LEU A 216 0.37 15.59 -11.78
CA LEU A 216 -0.01 14.22 -12.06
C LEU A 216 -1.38 13.94 -11.41
N ILE A 217 -2.33 13.45 -12.19
CA ILE A 217 -3.69 13.13 -11.75
C ILE A 217 -4.00 11.69 -12.14
N LEU A 218 -4.50 10.88 -11.22
CA LEU A 218 -4.96 9.51 -11.47
C LEU A 218 -6.38 9.37 -10.92
N ALA A 219 -7.30 8.78 -11.68
CA ALA A 219 -8.65 8.52 -11.21
C ALA A 219 -9.28 7.28 -11.85
N CYS A 220 -10.31 6.74 -11.20
CA CYS A 220 -11.16 5.68 -11.75
C CYS A 220 -12.07 6.20 -12.87
N ASP A 221 -12.73 5.28 -13.60
CA ASP A 221 -13.57 5.65 -14.74
C ASP A 221 -14.84 6.41 -14.30
N GLY A 222 -15.32 6.23 -13.07
CA GLY A 222 -16.37 7.06 -12.47
C GLY A 222 -16.11 8.57 -12.57
N ILE A 223 -14.84 9.00 -12.60
CA ILE A 223 -14.46 10.38 -12.90
C ILE A 223 -14.38 10.63 -14.42
N TRP A 224 -13.67 9.78 -15.15
CA TRP A 224 -13.32 10.02 -16.56
C TRP A 224 -14.47 9.82 -17.55
N ASP A 225 -15.46 9.01 -17.18
CA ASP A 225 -16.71 8.85 -17.95
C ASP A 225 -17.65 10.05 -17.72
N THR A 226 -17.44 10.82 -16.63
CA THR A 226 -18.26 11.98 -16.27
C THR A 226 -17.65 13.33 -16.72
N LEU A 227 -16.32 13.45 -16.67
CA LEU A 227 -15.58 14.69 -16.91
C LEU A 227 -14.42 14.50 -17.89
N SER A 228 -14.21 15.48 -18.77
CA SER A 228 -13.06 15.49 -19.66
C SER A 228 -11.76 15.79 -18.91
N ASN A 229 -10.63 15.39 -19.50
CA ASN A 229 -9.29 15.69 -19.03
C ASN A 229 -9.11 17.20 -18.72
N GLU A 230 -9.57 18.07 -19.61
CA GLU A 230 -9.47 19.53 -19.49
C GLU A 230 -10.33 20.07 -18.35
N GLN A 231 -11.51 19.50 -18.13
CA GLN A 231 -12.40 19.90 -17.03
C GLN A 231 -11.76 19.57 -15.67
N VAL A 232 -11.15 18.39 -15.55
CA VAL A 232 -10.44 17.98 -14.33
C VAL A 232 -9.23 18.89 -14.09
N VAL A 233 -8.39 19.13 -15.10
CA VAL A 233 -7.23 20.05 -15.00
C VAL A 233 -7.67 21.46 -14.62
N GLN A 234 -8.73 21.98 -15.23
CA GLN A 234 -9.26 23.31 -14.91
C GLN A 234 -9.71 23.41 -13.44
N HIS A 235 -10.34 22.36 -12.92
CA HIS A 235 -10.85 22.34 -11.55
C HIS A 235 -9.75 22.13 -10.51
N VAL A 236 -8.85 21.17 -10.74
CA VAL A 236 -7.80 20.79 -9.79
C VAL A 236 -6.65 21.80 -9.79
N CYS A 237 -6.11 22.10 -10.98
CA CYS A 237 -4.81 22.76 -11.11
C CYS A 237 -4.91 24.29 -11.23
N LYS A 238 -6.01 24.81 -11.83
CA LYS A 238 -6.15 26.24 -12.16
C LYS A 238 -7.01 27.02 -11.16
N ALA A 239 -7.77 26.35 -10.29
CA ALA A 239 -8.69 27.00 -9.34
C ALA A 239 -8.02 27.54 -8.05
N SER A 240 -6.72 27.27 -7.83
CA SER A 240 -5.87 27.74 -6.71
C SER A 240 -6.59 27.87 -5.35
N LYS A 241 -6.85 26.72 -4.71
CA LYS A 241 -7.34 26.56 -3.33
C LYS A 241 -6.61 25.37 -2.67
N ASP A 242 -6.99 25.03 -1.43
CA ASP A 242 -6.55 23.79 -0.78
C ASP A 242 -6.72 22.59 -1.72
N LEU A 243 -5.67 21.79 -1.89
CA LEU A 243 -5.65 20.68 -2.85
C LEU A 243 -6.71 19.62 -2.50
N GLY A 244 -6.94 19.36 -1.22
CA GLY A 244 -7.99 18.43 -0.82
C GLY A 244 -9.38 18.92 -1.19
N ASP A 245 -9.64 20.22 -1.07
CA ASP A 245 -10.91 20.83 -1.46
C ASP A 245 -11.15 20.81 -2.97
N THR A 246 -10.11 21.04 -3.79
CA THR A 246 -10.24 20.99 -5.26
C THR A 246 -10.48 19.58 -5.74
N VAL A 247 -9.76 18.60 -5.21
CA VAL A 247 -9.95 17.17 -5.54
C VAL A 247 -11.33 16.68 -5.10
N ALA A 248 -11.77 17.00 -3.87
CA ALA A 248 -13.13 16.69 -3.42
C ALA A 248 -14.22 17.44 -4.21
N GLY A 249 -13.90 18.62 -4.76
CA GLY A 249 -14.78 19.39 -5.63
C GLY A 249 -15.06 18.69 -6.97
N VAL A 250 -14.08 17.98 -7.53
CA VAL A 250 -14.26 17.16 -8.74
C VAL A 250 -15.30 16.06 -8.50
N LEU A 251 -15.19 15.33 -7.38
CA LEU A 251 -16.15 14.26 -7.05
C LEU A 251 -17.58 14.78 -6.90
N ARG A 252 -17.75 15.96 -6.28
CA ARG A 252 -19.08 16.61 -6.18
C ARG A 252 -19.62 17.01 -7.55
N LEU A 253 -18.76 17.54 -8.42
CA LEU A 253 -19.14 17.87 -9.79
C LEU A 253 -19.57 16.62 -10.58
N CYS A 254 -18.95 15.46 -10.33
CA CYS A 254 -19.39 14.20 -10.92
C CYS A 254 -20.80 13.79 -10.43
N ILE A 255 -21.06 13.88 -9.12
CA ILE A 255 -22.40 13.63 -8.57
C ILE A 255 -23.45 14.60 -9.13
N ASP A 256 -23.12 15.89 -9.26
CA ASP A 256 -24.02 16.89 -9.87
C ASP A 256 -24.31 16.60 -11.35
N LYS A 257 -23.43 15.82 -12.00
CA LYS A 257 -23.57 15.31 -13.37
C LYS A 257 -24.12 13.88 -13.43
N GLU A 258 -24.69 13.40 -12.33
CA GLU A 258 -25.38 12.11 -12.24
C GLU A 258 -24.44 10.89 -12.42
N ALA A 259 -23.17 11.01 -12.03
CA ALA A 259 -22.27 9.86 -11.96
C ALA A 259 -22.86 8.75 -11.09
N ASP A 260 -22.81 7.52 -11.60
CA ASP A 260 -23.42 6.34 -10.97
C ASP A 260 -22.41 5.32 -10.43
N ASP A 261 -21.12 5.69 -10.45
CA ASP A 261 -20.02 4.86 -9.97
C ASP A 261 -19.42 5.28 -8.61
N ASN A 262 -18.49 4.47 -8.10
CA ASN A 262 -17.49 4.88 -7.14
C ASN A 262 -16.57 5.93 -7.76
N LEU A 263 -16.09 6.86 -6.93
CA LEU A 263 -15.32 8.00 -7.38
C LEU A 263 -14.07 8.14 -6.53
N THR A 264 -12.90 7.94 -7.13
CA THR A 264 -11.59 8.14 -6.49
C THR A 264 -10.67 8.94 -7.41
N LEU A 265 -10.08 10.01 -6.88
CA LEU A 265 -9.12 10.84 -7.60
C LEU A 265 -7.91 11.15 -6.71
N VAL A 266 -6.72 10.86 -7.24
CA VAL A 266 -5.41 11.24 -6.70
C VAL A 266 -4.88 12.40 -7.53
N ALA A 267 -4.41 13.46 -6.88
CA ALA A 267 -3.70 14.55 -7.54
C ALA A 267 -2.41 14.88 -6.81
N VAL A 268 -1.33 15.08 -7.57
CA VAL A 268 0.00 15.43 -7.09
C VAL A 268 0.49 16.66 -7.84
N GLU A 269 0.69 17.76 -7.12
CA GLU A 269 1.49 18.88 -7.60
C GLU A 269 2.96 18.53 -7.42
N LEU A 270 3.62 18.26 -8.54
CA LEU A 270 4.96 17.69 -8.56
C LEU A 270 6.00 18.69 -8.05
N GLY A 271 6.96 18.18 -7.29
CA GLY A 271 8.11 18.94 -6.84
C GLY A 271 8.31 18.85 -5.34
N SER A 272 9.29 18.03 -4.96
CA SER A 272 9.65 17.68 -3.58
C SER A 272 9.51 18.82 -2.58
N VAL A 273 8.82 18.52 -1.49
CA VAL A 273 8.62 19.41 -0.33
C VAL A 273 8.96 18.65 0.95
N PRO A 274 9.23 19.33 2.08
CA PRO A 274 9.43 18.67 3.35
C PRO A 274 8.29 17.70 3.67
N LEU A 275 8.65 16.49 4.10
CA LEU A 275 7.68 15.47 4.48
C LEU A 275 6.78 16.01 5.59
N SER A 276 5.47 15.97 5.38
CA SER A 276 4.47 16.29 6.39
C SER A 276 3.79 15.01 6.86
N GLU A 277 3.39 14.98 8.14
CA GLU A 277 2.46 13.95 8.61
C GLU A 277 1.21 13.94 7.73
N PRO A 278 0.87 12.78 7.12
CA PRO A 278 -0.34 12.67 6.34
C PRO A 278 -1.58 12.92 7.20
N SER A 279 -2.67 13.38 6.60
CA SER A 279 -3.92 13.63 7.32
C SER A 279 -5.14 13.14 6.54
N THR A 280 -6.06 12.46 7.24
CA THR A 280 -7.36 12.06 6.69
C THR A 280 -8.47 12.89 7.32
N THR A 281 -9.37 13.39 6.49
CA THR A 281 -10.61 14.05 6.91
C THR A 281 -11.80 13.41 6.20
N VAL A 282 -12.96 13.37 6.85
CA VAL A 282 -14.21 12.92 6.22
C VAL A 282 -15.25 14.03 6.34
N SER A 283 -15.97 14.31 5.26
CA SER A 283 -17.17 15.14 5.25
C SER A 283 -18.40 14.24 5.23
N ALA A 284 -19.44 14.61 5.98
CA ALA A 284 -20.69 13.86 6.07
C ALA A 284 -21.56 13.96 4.79
N GLY A 285 -21.27 14.91 3.90
CA GLY A 285 -22.08 15.16 2.71
C GLY A 285 -23.57 15.31 3.03
N ASP A 286 -24.41 14.60 2.29
CA ASP A 286 -25.86 14.61 2.38
C ASP A 286 -26.44 13.58 3.38
N PHE A 287 -25.63 13.06 4.30
CA PHE A 287 -26.04 12.06 5.30
C PHE A 287 -27.32 12.43 6.08
N LEU A 288 -27.53 13.72 6.38
CA LEU A 288 -28.74 14.18 7.08
C LEU A 288 -30.00 14.14 6.21
N LYS A 289 -29.86 14.18 4.88
CA LYS A 289 -30.97 14.08 3.92
C LYS A 289 -31.37 12.63 3.66
N ALA A 290 -30.44 11.67 3.80
CA ALA A 290 -30.70 10.25 3.60
C ALA A 290 -31.83 9.74 4.53
N LYS A 291 -32.64 8.80 4.07
CA LYS A 291 -33.71 8.19 4.90
C LYS A 291 -33.76 6.68 4.74
N ASP A 292 -33.34 6.21 3.57
CA ASP A 292 -33.26 4.81 3.25
C ASP A 292 -32.23 4.09 4.14
N PRO A 293 -32.59 2.98 4.81
CA PRO A 293 -31.67 2.24 5.66
C PRO A 293 -30.43 1.72 4.94
N ALA A 294 -30.55 1.26 3.69
CA ALA A 294 -29.40 0.75 2.94
C ALA A 294 -28.41 1.87 2.63
N VAL A 295 -28.90 3.06 2.27
CA VAL A 295 -28.04 4.24 2.09
C VAL A 295 -27.34 4.63 3.39
N LEU A 296 -28.06 4.62 4.52
CA LEU A 296 -27.48 4.95 5.83
C LEU A 296 -26.41 3.95 6.28
N ASP A 297 -26.62 2.66 6.03
CA ASP A 297 -25.64 1.61 6.32
C ASP A 297 -24.38 1.80 5.46
N GLN A 298 -24.53 2.17 4.19
CA GLN A 298 -23.40 2.46 3.32
C GLN A 298 -22.64 3.73 3.70
N TYR A 299 -23.33 4.79 4.15
CA TYR A 299 -22.66 5.94 4.78
C TYR A 299 -21.80 5.53 5.97
N ALA A 300 -22.33 4.68 6.85
CA ALA A 300 -21.58 4.18 8.01
C ALA A 300 -20.39 3.32 7.58
N SER A 301 -20.59 2.39 6.66
CA SER A 301 -19.55 1.51 6.10
C SER A 301 -18.42 2.33 5.46
N PHE A 302 -18.75 3.29 4.59
CA PHE A 302 -17.81 4.18 3.94
C PHE A 302 -17.01 4.98 4.96
N CYS A 303 -17.66 5.70 5.88
CA CYS A 303 -16.94 6.51 6.88
C CYS A 303 -16.03 5.64 7.76
N LEU A 304 -16.47 4.45 8.16
CA LEU A 304 -15.69 3.52 8.97
C LEU A 304 -14.44 3.04 8.24
N ARG A 305 -14.53 2.81 6.92
CA ARG A 305 -13.37 2.47 6.08
C ARG A 305 -12.26 3.50 6.29
N PHE A 306 -12.61 4.78 6.31
CA PHE A 306 -11.70 5.92 6.54
C PHE A 306 -11.45 6.28 8.02
N GLY A 307 -11.85 5.44 8.98
CA GLY A 307 -11.55 5.62 10.40
C GLY A 307 -12.48 6.56 11.15
N PHE A 308 -13.68 6.81 10.62
CA PHE A 308 -14.68 7.68 11.24
C PHE A 308 -16.01 6.96 11.45
N ALA A 309 -16.57 7.05 12.65
CA ALA A 309 -17.96 6.70 12.87
C ALA A 309 -18.84 7.94 12.59
N ILE A 310 -19.91 7.75 11.82
CA ILE A 310 -20.90 8.79 11.55
C ILE A 310 -22.20 8.49 12.30
N ARG A 311 -22.79 9.51 12.94
CA ARG A 311 -24.11 9.38 13.58
C ARG A 311 -24.94 10.65 13.48
N ARG A 312 -26.24 10.49 13.66
CA ARG A 312 -27.18 11.61 13.85
C ARG A 312 -27.25 11.95 15.32
N GLU A 313 -26.91 13.18 15.64
CA GLU A 313 -27.13 13.73 16.98
C GLU A 313 -28.40 14.59 16.98
N MET A 314 -29.41 14.13 17.72
CA MET A 314 -30.64 14.88 17.93
C MET A 314 -30.40 16.03 18.90
N GLN A 315 -30.89 17.21 18.57
CA GLN A 315 -30.75 18.40 19.42
C GLN A 315 -32.12 18.85 19.94
N PRO A 316 -32.26 19.26 21.21
CA PRO A 316 -33.57 19.56 21.81
C PRO A 316 -34.36 20.69 21.14
N LYS A 317 -33.68 21.61 20.43
CA LYS A 317 -34.27 22.82 19.82
C LYS A 317 -33.63 23.22 18.49
N ALA A 318 -32.96 22.29 17.82
CA ALA A 318 -32.27 22.55 16.56
C ALA A 318 -32.36 21.33 15.63
N PRO A 319 -32.17 21.50 14.31
CA PRO A 319 -32.08 20.37 13.39
C PRO A 319 -31.00 19.37 13.83
N PRO A 320 -31.16 18.07 13.49
CA PRO A 320 -30.15 17.08 13.81
C PRO A 320 -28.81 17.44 13.15
N LYS A 321 -27.72 17.11 13.83
CA LYS A 321 -26.36 17.33 13.33
C LYS A 321 -25.72 15.99 12.96
N ALA A 322 -24.98 15.97 11.86
CA ALA A 322 -24.08 14.87 11.54
C ALA A 322 -22.83 15.00 12.39
N VAL A 323 -22.53 13.97 13.18
CA VAL A 323 -21.33 13.91 14.01
C VAL A 323 -20.42 12.83 13.46
N LEU A 324 -19.20 13.23 13.11
CA LEU A 324 -18.10 12.34 12.76
C LEU A 324 -17.15 12.28 13.96
N THR A 325 -16.90 11.08 14.45
CA THR A 325 -15.93 10.84 15.52
C THR A 325 -14.84 9.92 14.98
N SER A 326 -13.58 10.34 15.14
CA SER A 326 -12.43 9.46 14.91
C SER A 326 -12.59 8.24 15.81
N THR A 327 -12.58 7.06 15.21
CA THR A 327 -12.52 5.81 15.96
C THR A 327 -11.05 5.47 16.17
N GLU A 328 -10.64 5.07 17.39
CA GLU A 328 -9.33 4.44 17.58
C GLU A 328 -9.25 3.28 16.60
N ARG A 329 -8.37 3.42 15.61
CA ARG A 329 -8.19 2.43 14.58
C ARG A 329 -7.44 1.29 15.25
N ALA A 330 -8.11 0.18 15.58
CA ALA A 330 -7.36 -1.06 15.64
C ALA A 330 -6.63 -1.15 14.28
N PRO A 331 -5.29 -1.32 14.24
CA PRO A 331 -4.58 -1.39 12.98
C PRO A 331 -5.33 -2.39 12.11
N ALA A 332 -5.72 -1.96 10.91
CA ALA A 332 -6.43 -2.84 10.00
C ALA A 332 -5.55 -4.08 9.86
N VAL A 333 -5.97 -5.20 10.47
CA VAL A 333 -5.29 -6.47 10.29
C VAL A 333 -5.30 -6.65 8.78
N PRO A 334 -4.15 -6.84 8.11
CA PRO A 334 -4.14 -7.06 6.67
C PRO A 334 -5.17 -8.14 6.40
N ARG A 335 -6.20 -7.86 5.59
CA ARG A 335 -7.36 -8.76 5.41
C ARG A 335 -6.93 -10.19 5.05
N PHE A 336 -5.71 -10.33 4.52
CA PHE A 336 -5.11 -11.55 4.00
C PHE A 336 -3.95 -12.11 4.83
N ALA A 337 -3.71 -11.63 6.06
CA ALA A 337 -2.60 -12.08 6.92
C ALA A 337 -2.64 -13.57 7.36
N LYS A 338 -3.72 -14.31 7.07
CA LYS A 338 -3.97 -15.65 7.64
C LYS A 338 -3.62 -16.87 6.78
N ASN A 339 -3.21 -16.69 5.52
CA ASN A 339 -2.81 -17.85 4.68
C ASN A 339 -1.28 -17.96 4.66
N GLY A 340 -0.78 -19.03 5.29
CA GLY A 340 0.61 -19.20 5.70
C GLY A 340 1.66 -19.23 4.58
N GLY A 341 2.85 -18.71 4.90
CA GLY A 341 4.04 -18.85 4.07
C GLY A 341 4.96 -17.61 3.98
N TYR A 342 4.60 -16.47 4.56
CA TYR A 342 5.36 -15.22 4.33
C TYR A 342 6.31 -14.90 5.50
N SER A 343 7.62 -14.96 5.22
CA SER A 343 8.72 -14.68 6.14
C SER A 343 9.06 -13.18 6.30
N ALA A 344 8.39 -12.31 5.56
CA ALA A 344 8.45 -10.87 5.79
C ALA A 344 7.13 -10.45 6.41
N ALA A 345 7.18 -9.79 7.58
CA ALA A 345 6.02 -9.11 8.11
C ALA A 345 5.47 -8.18 7.01
N PRO A 346 4.20 -8.31 6.58
CA PRO A 346 3.61 -7.34 5.69
C PRO A 346 3.71 -5.98 6.40
N ALA A 347 4.36 -5.01 5.77
CA ALA A 347 4.24 -3.63 6.19
C ALA A 347 2.76 -3.27 6.06
N ALA A 348 2.11 -3.09 7.22
CA ALA A 348 0.68 -2.86 7.33
C ALA A 348 0.28 -1.60 6.57
N ASN A 349 -0.09 -1.71 5.30
CA ASN A 349 -0.48 -0.57 4.48
C ASN A 349 -1.81 -0.80 3.75
N GLY A 350 -2.82 -1.23 4.50
CA GLY A 350 -4.15 -0.63 4.46
C GLY A 350 -4.21 0.69 5.25
N ARG A 351 -3.19 1.56 5.13
CA ARG A 351 -3.08 2.82 5.89
C ARG A 351 -3.91 3.93 5.24
N LEU A 352 -5.17 4.02 5.63
CA LEU A 352 -5.87 5.31 5.69
C LEU A 352 -5.29 6.04 6.91
N VAL A 353 -4.60 7.14 6.63
CA VAL A 353 -3.58 7.74 7.50
C VAL A 353 -4.12 8.32 8.81
N ASN A 354 -3.47 7.94 9.91
CA ASN A 354 -3.18 8.72 11.14
C ASN A 354 -2.69 7.76 12.24
N GLU A 355 -1.43 7.36 12.19
CA GLU A 355 -0.65 6.95 13.36
C GLU A 355 0.82 7.33 13.09
N PRO A 356 1.59 7.77 14.12
CA PRO A 356 3.03 7.92 13.98
C PRO A 356 3.58 6.62 13.41
N ALA A 357 4.58 6.71 12.52
CA ALA A 357 5.20 5.56 11.89
C ALA A 357 5.39 4.42 12.91
N PRO A 358 5.05 3.15 12.56
CA PRO A 358 5.57 2.06 13.36
C PRO A 358 7.08 2.28 13.39
N PRO A 359 7.76 2.22 14.55
CA PRO A 359 9.21 2.36 14.55
C PRO A 359 9.71 1.43 13.47
N ALA A 360 10.36 2.01 12.44
CA ALA A 360 10.79 1.29 11.25
C ALA A 360 11.37 -0.03 11.75
N ALA A 361 10.90 -1.17 11.23
CA ALA A 361 11.43 -2.45 11.66
C ALA A 361 12.92 -2.43 11.32
N HIS A 362 13.73 -2.03 12.30
CA HIS A 362 15.12 -1.75 12.08
C HIS A 362 15.79 -3.10 11.90
N THR A 363 16.15 -3.39 10.64
CA THR A 363 16.90 -4.59 10.31
C THR A 363 18.12 -4.70 11.22
N PRO A 364 18.26 -5.78 12.00
CA PRO A 364 19.37 -5.93 12.93
C PRO A 364 20.73 -5.87 12.21
N LEU A 365 21.71 -5.30 12.91
CA LEU A 365 23.12 -5.33 12.53
C LEU A 365 23.81 -6.48 13.26
N VAL A 366 24.16 -7.53 12.51
CA VAL A 366 24.93 -8.68 12.97
C VAL A 366 26.42 -8.35 12.81
N VAL A 367 27.12 -8.17 13.92
CA VAL A 367 28.57 -7.98 13.91
C VAL A 367 29.23 -9.35 13.99
N VAL A 368 29.77 -9.82 12.87
CA VAL A 368 30.34 -11.18 12.75
C VAL A 368 31.85 -11.19 12.90
N GLY A 369 32.38 -12.13 13.67
CA GLY A 369 33.82 -12.39 13.70
C GLY A 369 34.28 -13.33 14.81
N PRO A 370 35.52 -13.85 14.74
CA PRO A 370 36.05 -14.74 15.76
C PRO A 370 36.25 -14.03 17.11
N SER A 371 36.44 -14.81 18.18
CA SER A 371 36.76 -14.26 19.50
C SER A 371 38.04 -13.41 19.44
N GLY A 372 38.03 -12.25 20.11
CA GLY A 372 39.20 -11.36 20.21
C GLY A 372 39.44 -10.40 19.03
N VAL A 373 38.67 -10.45 17.95
CA VAL A 373 38.88 -9.59 16.75
C VAL A 373 38.53 -8.11 16.95
N GLY A 374 37.90 -7.76 18.07
CA GLY A 374 37.51 -6.37 18.40
C GLY A 374 36.04 -6.01 18.17
N LYS A 375 35.14 -7.01 18.03
CA LYS A 375 33.68 -6.79 17.88
C LYS A 375 33.12 -5.87 18.96
N GLY A 376 33.36 -6.19 20.23
CA GLY A 376 32.89 -5.36 21.34
C GLY A 376 33.38 -3.90 21.28
N THR A 377 34.60 -3.66 20.79
CA THR A 377 35.12 -2.29 20.59
C THR A 377 34.38 -1.56 19.47
N LEU A 378 34.08 -2.24 18.36
CA LEU A 378 33.29 -1.68 17.27
C LEU A 378 31.86 -1.39 17.72
N ILE A 379 31.22 -2.33 18.41
CA ILE A 379 29.88 -2.19 18.96
C ILE A 379 29.83 -0.99 19.91
N GLN A 380 30.79 -0.88 20.84
CA GLN A 380 30.86 0.27 21.74
C GLN A 380 30.99 1.59 20.99
N LYS A 381 31.85 1.65 19.96
CA LYS A 381 31.97 2.85 19.11
C LYS A 381 30.67 3.19 18.40
N ILE A 382 29.93 2.21 17.89
CA ILE A 382 28.61 2.43 17.25
C ILE A 382 27.63 3.00 18.27
N MET A 383 27.54 2.37 19.45
CA MET A 383 26.66 2.81 20.54
C MET A 383 26.99 4.23 21.03
N ASP A 384 28.28 4.59 21.11
CA ASP A 384 28.76 5.91 21.53
C ASP A 384 28.54 6.98 20.44
N THR A 385 28.71 6.61 19.16
CA THR A 385 28.57 7.54 18.02
C THR A 385 27.10 7.86 17.73
N PHE A 386 26.20 6.89 17.95
CA PHE A 386 24.78 7.00 17.62
C PHE A 386 23.90 6.75 18.86
N PRO A 387 23.98 7.63 19.88
CA PRO A 387 23.29 7.42 21.14
C PRO A 387 21.77 7.36 20.94
N GLY A 388 21.13 6.35 21.53
CA GLY A 388 19.69 6.14 21.44
C GLY A 388 19.21 5.47 20.16
N GLN A 389 20.02 5.40 19.09
CA GLN A 389 19.64 4.77 17.83
C GLN A 389 19.86 3.26 17.80
N PHE A 390 20.91 2.77 18.47
CA PHE A 390 21.23 1.34 18.56
C PHE A 390 20.98 0.79 19.96
N GLY A 391 20.62 -0.49 20.03
CA GLY A 391 20.51 -1.24 21.27
C GLY A 391 21.20 -2.61 21.14
N PHE A 392 21.79 -3.07 22.24
CA PHE A 392 22.52 -4.34 22.26
C PHE A 392 21.61 -5.47 22.73
N ALA A 393 21.43 -6.52 21.91
CA ALA A 393 20.74 -7.73 22.33
C ALA A 393 21.67 -8.59 23.20
N VAL A 394 21.36 -8.63 24.50
CA VAL A 394 22.14 -9.40 25.47
C VAL A 394 21.87 -10.89 25.27
N SER A 395 22.85 -11.64 24.77
CA SER A 395 22.76 -13.09 24.57
C SER A 395 22.75 -13.86 25.90
N HIS A 396 22.37 -15.13 25.84
CA HIS A 396 22.37 -16.04 26.98
C HIS A 396 23.61 -16.93 26.97
N THR A 397 24.09 -17.32 28.14
CA THR A 397 25.11 -18.37 28.28
C THR A 397 24.91 -19.20 29.53
N THR A 398 25.30 -20.48 29.45
CA THR A 398 25.31 -21.40 30.60
C THR A 398 26.63 -21.40 31.35
N ARG A 399 27.61 -20.62 30.88
CA ARG A 399 28.89 -20.45 31.56
C ARG A 399 28.70 -19.66 32.85
N LYS A 400 29.45 -19.97 33.89
CA LYS A 400 29.51 -19.10 35.10
C LYS A 400 30.11 -17.72 34.76
N PRO A 401 29.63 -16.61 35.35
CA PRO A 401 30.21 -15.28 35.17
C PRO A 401 31.71 -15.25 35.55
N ARG A 402 32.52 -14.54 34.77
CA ARG A 402 33.92 -14.23 35.10
C ARG A 402 33.98 -13.05 36.09
N PRO A 403 35.09 -12.87 36.82
CA PRO A 403 35.29 -11.68 37.66
C PRO A 403 35.06 -10.39 36.87
N GLY A 404 34.11 -9.56 37.32
CA GLY A 404 33.74 -8.29 36.68
C GLY A 404 32.61 -8.37 35.65
N GLU A 405 32.14 -9.56 35.26
CA GLU A 405 30.94 -9.69 34.43
C GLU A 405 29.68 -9.51 35.28
N VAL A 406 28.72 -8.75 34.76
CA VAL A 406 27.43 -8.48 35.40
C VAL A 406 26.33 -9.17 34.62
N HIS A 407 25.47 -9.91 35.32
CA HIS A 407 24.31 -10.58 34.74
C HIS A 407 23.37 -9.56 34.08
N GLY A 408 22.96 -9.84 32.84
CA GLY A 408 22.11 -8.95 32.05
C GLY A 408 22.84 -7.78 31.38
N LYS A 409 24.18 -7.72 31.46
CA LYS A 409 24.98 -6.71 30.75
C LYS A 409 25.58 -7.26 29.45
N SER A 410 26.50 -8.22 29.56
CA SER A 410 27.12 -8.86 28.41
C SER A 410 26.46 -10.19 28.09
N TYR A 411 25.99 -10.90 29.12
CA TYR A 411 25.21 -12.12 28.98
C TYR A 411 24.15 -12.23 30.09
N TRP A 412 23.05 -12.89 29.77
CA TRP A 412 22.19 -13.54 30.74
C TRP A 412 22.79 -14.91 31.09
N PHE A 413 23.19 -15.07 32.35
CA PHE A 413 23.77 -16.33 32.84
C PHE A 413 22.66 -17.23 33.35
N VAL A 414 22.40 -18.34 32.65
CA VAL A 414 21.26 -19.23 32.88
C VAL A 414 21.70 -20.68 33.13
N GLU A 415 20.84 -21.50 33.71
CA GLU A 415 21.15 -22.91 33.95
C GLU A 415 21.11 -23.73 32.64
N LEU A 416 22.02 -24.70 32.53
CA LEU A 416 22.21 -25.47 31.28
C LEU A 416 20.96 -26.24 30.86
N GLU A 417 20.29 -26.89 31.81
CA GLU A 417 19.11 -27.71 31.52
C GLU A 417 17.88 -26.87 31.17
N GLU A 418 17.81 -25.63 31.64
CA GLU A 418 16.76 -24.69 31.29
C GLU A 418 16.99 -24.14 29.88
N MET A 419 18.22 -23.72 29.58
CA MET A 419 18.57 -23.19 28.25
C MET A 419 18.41 -24.26 27.16
N LYS A 420 18.70 -25.54 27.44
CA LYS A 420 18.45 -26.66 26.50
C LYS A 420 16.98 -26.81 26.15
N LYS A 421 16.06 -26.64 27.11
CA LYS A 421 14.61 -26.74 26.88
C LYS A 421 14.11 -25.59 26.02
N GLU A 422 14.58 -24.37 26.29
CA GLU A 422 14.20 -23.20 25.50
C GLU A 422 14.77 -23.29 24.08
N VAL A 423 16.02 -23.71 23.90
CA VAL A 423 16.62 -23.92 22.57
C VAL A 423 15.90 -25.01 21.77
N ALA A 424 15.41 -26.08 22.43
CA ALA A 424 14.63 -27.12 21.77
C ALA A 424 13.23 -26.66 21.33
N THR A 425 12.76 -25.51 21.82
CA THR A 425 11.47 -24.94 21.46
C THR A 425 11.62 -24.07 20.20
N PRO A 426 10.97 -24.41 19.07
CA PRO A 426 11.12 -23.67 17.82
C PRO A 426 10.79 -22.17 17.99
N GLY A 427 11.63 -21.31 17.41
CA GLY A 427 11.43 -19.85 17.41
C GLY A 427 11.82 -19.11 18.70
N ARG A 428 12.35 -19.80 19.72
CA ARG A 428 12.82 -19.14 20.97
C ARG A 428 14.22 -18.55 20.85
N PHE A 429 15.08 -19.15 20.05
CA PHE A 429 16.46 -18.71 19.82
C PHE A 429 16.70 -18.46 18.33
N LEU A 430 17.37 -17.34 18.03
CA LEU A 430 17.83 -16.96 16.69
C LEU A 430 19.03 -17.82 16.27
N GLU A 431 19.94 -18.03 17.21
CA GLU A 431 21.08 -18.93 17.06
C GLU A 431 21.44 -19.52 18.42
N HIS A 432 22.15 -20.65 18.36
CA HIS A 432 22.84 -21.18 19.51
C HIS A 432 24.09 -21.95 19.11
N ALA A 433 25.10 -21.95 19.98
CA ALA A 433 26.35 -22.68 19.79
C ALA A 433 26.84 -23.29 21.10
N SER A 434 27.42 -24.50 21.00
CA SER A 434 28.08 -25.16 22.13
C SER A 434 29.58 -24.94 22.06
N VAL A 435 30.13 -24.21 23.03
CA VAL A 435 31.55 -23.86 23.10
C VAL A 435 32.13 -24.31 24.43
N HIS A 436 33.09 -25.23 24.37
CA HIS A 436 33.77 -25.80 25.56
C HIS A 436 32.81 -26.29 26.66
N GLY A 437 31.72 -26.96 26.26
CA GLY A 437 30.72 -27.53 27.17
C GLY A 437 29.71 -26.52 27.74
N ASN A 438 29.75 -25.25 27.32
CA ASN A 438 28.73 -24.26 27.65
C ASN A 438 27.90 -23.92 26.41
N LEU A 439 26.62 -23.66 26.61
CA LEU A 439 25.73 -23.20 25.55
C LEU A 439 25.74 -21.66 25.53
N TYR A 440 25.73 -21.11 24.34
CA TYR A 440 25.56 -19.69 24.04
C TYR A 440 24.42 -19.55 23.04
N GLY A 441 23.69 -18.44 23.08
CA GLY A 441 22.66 -18.19 22.09
C GLY A 441 21.92 -16.89 22.32
N THR A 442 21.38 -16.33 21.25
CA THR A 442 20.61 -15.10 21.28
C THR A 442 19.13 -15.41 21.12
N SER A 443 18.33 -15.09 22.14
CA SER A 443 16.89 -15.38 22.15
C SER A 443 16.12 -14.36 21.30
N GLN A 444 15.01 -14.79 20.70
CA GLN A 444 14.05 -13.89 20.03
C GLN A 444 13.60 -12.74 20.96
N ALA A 445 13.35 -13.04 22.24
CA ALA A 445 12.98 -12.03 23.25
C ALA A 445 14.05 -10.94 23.48
N ALA A 446 15.33 -11.27 23.28
CA ALA A 446 16.42 -10.28 23.42
C ALA A 446 16.41 -9.30 22.24
N LEU A 447 16.08 -9.78 21.04
CA LEU A 447 15.85 -8.95 19.87
C LEU A 447 14.62 -8.06 20.07
N ASP A 448 13.51 -8.66 20.53
CA ASP A 448 12.25 -7.95 20.77
C ASP A 448 12.43 -6.82 21.81
N THR A 449 13.18 -7.07 22.90
CA THR A 449 13.47 -6.05 23.94
C THR A 449 14.13 -4.78 23.39
N VAL A 450 14.97 -4.91 22.36
CA VAL A 450 15.64 -3.78 21.71
C VAL A 450 14.71 -3.13 20.68
N ARG A 451 14.00 -3.95 19.91
CA ARG A 451 13.02 -3.48 18.92
C ARG A 451 11.90 -2.67 19.55
N ASP A 452 11.40 -3.10 20.71
CA ASP A 452 10.32 -2.45 21.46
C ASP A 452 10.72 -1.05 21.98
N LYS A 453 12.03 -0.76 22.04
CA LYS A 453 12.57 0.57 22.36
C LYS A 453 12.75 1.46 21.12
N GLY A 454 12.39 0.98 19.92
CA GLY A 454 12.57 1.68 18.66
C GLY A 454 14.02 1.81 18.21
N GLN A 455 14.90 0.89 18.65
CA GLN A 455 16.34 0.94 18.35
C GLN A 455 16.73 -0.12 17.31
N ILE A 456 17.80 0.14 16.55
CA ILE A 456 18.46 -0.85 15.69
C ILE A 456 19.17 -1.87 16.58
N CYS A 457 18.78 -3.13 16.49
CA CYS A 457 19.42 -4.19 17.27
C CYS A 457 20.82 -4.51 16.75
N ILE A 458 21.79 -4.55 17.64
CA ILE A 458 23.13 -5.08 17.38
C ILE A 458 23.25 -6.48 17.97
N LEU A 459 23.66 -7.43 17.13
CA LEU A 459 23.92 -8.82 17.49
C LEU A 459 25.44 -9.07 17.45
N ASP A 460 26.03 -9.57 18.54
CA ASP A 460 27.44 -9.98 18.60
C ASP A 460 27.54 -11.49 18.40
N VAL A 461 27.91 -11.93 17.20
CA VAL A 461 27.80 -13.34 16.79
C VAL A 461 29.12 -13.83 16.19
N ASP A 462 29.44 -15.10 16.39
CA ASP A 462 30.55 -15.73 15.70
C ASP A 462 30.18 -16.19 14.28
N VAL A 463 31.14 -16.73 13.54
CA VAL A 463 30.94 -17.15 12.14
C VAL A 463 29.94 -18.32 12.03
N GLN A 464 29.85 -19.19 13.04
CA GLN A 464 28.92 -20.31 13.03
C GLN A 464 27.49 -19.82 13.31
N GLY A 465 27.30 -19.00 14.34
CA GLY A 465 26.02 -18.39 14.66
C GLY A 465 25.52 -17.52 13.50
N ALA A 466 26.38 -16.73 12.85
CA ALA A 466 26.00 -15.93 11.70
C ALA A 466 25.47 -16.76 10.51
N ARG A 467 26.00 -17.98 10.30
CA ARG A 467 25.47 -18.90 9.28
C ARG A 467 24.07 -19.39 9.64
N LEU A 468 23.85 -19.78 10.89
CA LEU A 468 22.54 -20.23 11.38
C LEU A 468 21.50 -19.12 11.29
N ILE A 469 21.87 -17.88 11.69
CA ILE A 469 21.00 -16.72 11.51
C ILE A 469 20.72 -16.52 10.03
N LYS A 470 21.71 -16.60 9.14
CA LYS A 470 21.52 -16.35 7.70
C LYS A 470 20.65 -17.39 6.98
N GLU A 471 20.57 -18.61 7.49
CA GLU A 471 19.65 -19.66 6.99
C GLU A 471 18.17 -19.31 7.21
N VAL A 472 17.87 -18.57 8.29
CA VAL A 472 16.48 -18.24 8.69
C VAL A 472 16.15 -16.77 8.45
N HIS A 473 17.13 -15.88 8.62
CA HIS A 473 17.06 -14.43 8.56
C HIS A 473 18.08 -13.88 7.56
N SER A 474 17.83 -14.16 6.28
CA SER A 474 18.68 -13.69 5.18
C SER A 474 18.65 -12.17 4.99
N GLU A 475 17.63 -11.51 5.54
CA GLU A 475 17.38 -10.07 5.47
C GLU A 475 18.20 -9.22 6.44
N PHE A 476 18.91 -9.81 7.41
CA PHE A 476 19.71 -9.05 8.38
C PHE A 476 20.95 -8.40 7.74
N ASN A 477 21.46 -7.32 8.35
CA ASN A 477 22.70 -6.67 7.93
C ASN A 477 23.89 -7.38 8.59
N TYR A 478 24.80 -8.03 7.84
CA TYR A 478 25.95 -8.80 8.35
C TYR A 478 27.29 -8.10 8.21
#